data_AF-A0A7C4GJR6-F1
#
_entry.id   AF-A0A7C4GJR6-F1
#
_cell.length_a   1.000
_cell.length_b   1.000
_cell.length_c   1.000
_cell.angle_alpha   90.00
_cell.angle_beta   90.00
_cell.angle_gamma   90.00
#
_symmetry.space_group_name_H-M   'P 1'
#
loop_
_entity.id
_entity.type
_entity.pdbx_description
1 polymer ?
#
loop_
_entity_poly.entity_id
_entity_poly.type
_entity_poly.pdbx_seq_one_letter_code
_entity_poly.pdbx_strand_id
1 'polypeptide(L)'
;MLTILPVTFIIFSITSHLYSQGPQVFFTLDGSLEGIVLNFIQSSREFIYISALHVDHPEIIDALRELRAQGVDVRVITEKPVFGILSKVDAEKGLHHVKFAVNEHGVIFGSANFSVSGLRNSLNDILIFNQSYSERFKTFFLNIWNHGKITEVQGFTVSPLDNVENHVLRVLQSARKRVWVCMYALTDQEVMATLKFKESQGLDVRVITDRWFKRSPIYKFGFSKLKIISFRLMHHKFILTEDTLLTGSTNYTESGFHRNVEMLYTSKNPWLLKKYEKIFEILWSGY
;
A
#
# COMPACT_ATOMS: atom_id res chain seq x y z
N MET A 1 -56.37 30.23 5.83
CA MET A 1 -55.90 28.83 5.85
C MET A 1 -54.99 28.62 4.65
N LEU A 2 -53.67 28.75 4.82
CA LEU A 2 -52.69 28.33 3.80
C LEU A 2 -52.34 26.87 4.05
N THR A 3 -52.66 26.01 3.10
CA THR A 3 -52.27 24.60 3.07
C THR A 3 -50.84 24.46 2.57
N ILE A 4 -49.94 24.02 3.44
CA ILE A 4 -48.54 23.70 3.14
C ILE A 4 -48.50 22.33 2.44
N LEU A 5 -47.97 22.28 1.21
CA LEU A 5 -47.62 21.04 0.52
C LEU A 5 -46.34 20.44 1.16
N PRO A 6 -46.26 19.12 1.40
CA PRO A 6 -45.03 18.53 1.91
C PRO A 6 -44.01 18.43 0.78
N VAL A 7 -42.85 19.04 0.99
CA VAL A 7 -41.65 18.83 0.16
C VAL A 7 -41.14 17.43 0.48
N THR A 8 -41.34 16.49 -0.43
CA THR A 8 -40.78 15.15 -0.34
C THR A 8 -39.26 15.23 -0.54
N PHE A 9 -38.51 15.20 0.56
CA PHE A 9 -37.08 14.94 0.52
C PHE A 9 -36.87 13.52 -0.03
N ILE A 10 -36.41 13.41 -1.27
CA ILE A 10 -35.88 12.16 -1.81
C ILE A 10 -34.56 11.91 -1.08
N ILE A 11 -34.64 11.16 0.01
CA ILE A 11 -33.47 10.55 0.63
C ILE A 11 -32.91 9.57 -0.40
N PHE A 12 -31.78 9.91 -1.02
CA PHE A 12 -30.94 8.96 -1.75
C PHE A 12 -30.35 7.98 -0.73
N SER A 13 -31.18 7.04 -0.27
CA SER A 13 -30.80 6.00 0.68
C SER A 13 -30.26 4.79 -0.07
N ILE A 14 -28.94 4.59 0.06
CA ILE A 14 -28.31 3.27 0.26
C ILE A 14 -28.60 2.24 -0.85
N THR A 15 -27.93 2.39 -2.00
CA THR A 15 -27.72 1.27 -2.95
C THR A 15 -26.24 0.97 -3.20
N SER A 16 -25.31 1.55 -2.43
CA SER A 16 -23.87 1.28 -2.54
C SER A 16 -23.34 0.26 -1.52
N HIS A 17 -24.15 -0.21 -0.58
CA HIS A 17 -23.70 -1.11 0.49
C HIS A 17 -23.58 -2.60 0.08
N LEU A 18 -23.97 -2.96 -1.14
CA LEU A 18 -23.92 -4.34 -1.62
C LEU A 18 -22.60 -4.72 -2.33
N TYR A 19 -21.58 -3.85 -2.34
CA TYR A 19 -20.34 -4.09 -3.11
C TYR A 19 -19.01 -4.13 -2.35
N SER A 20 -18.92 -3.89 -1.03
CA SER A 20 -17.61 -3.87 -0.36
C SER A 20 -17.39 -5.04 0.60
N GLN A 21 -17.21 -6.25 0.06
CA GLN A 21 -16.50 -7.33 0.77
C GLN A 21 -14.96 -7.16 0.69
N GLY A 22 -14.46 -6.05 0.17
CA GLY A 22 -13.03 -5.75 0.01
C GLY A 22 -12.65 -4.38 0.58
N PRO A 23 -11.34 -4.09 0.68
CA PRO A 23 -10.86 -2.84 1.24
C PRO A 23 -11.27 -1.63 0.39
N GLN A 24 -11.37 -0.47 1.04
CA GLN A 24 -11.39 0.82 0.34
C GLN A 24 -9.97 1.19 -0.09
N VAL A 25 -9.81 2.05 -1.10
CA VAL A 25 -8.50 2.52 -1.57
C VAL A 25 -8.52 4.02 -1.79
N PHE A 26 -7.40 4.67 -1.45
CA PHE A 26 -7.17 6.09 -1.60
C PHE A 26 -5.77 6.34 -2.16
N PHE A 27 -5.64 7.38 -2.98
CA PHE A 27 -4.41 7.72 -3.69
C PHE A 27 -4.01 9.15 -3.40
N THR A 28 -2.72 9.43 -3.23
CA THR A 28 -2.21 10.81 -3.12
C THR A 28 -2.32 11.61 -4.43
N LEU A 29 -2.78 10.94 -5.51
CA LEU A 29 -3.16 11.57 -6.76
C LEU A 29 -4.51 12.29 -6.66
N ASP A 30 -5.42 11.79 -5.81
CA ASP A 30 -6.75 12.37 -5.59
C ASP A 30 -6.76 13.46 -4.49
N GLY A 31 -5.70 13.55 -3.68
CA GLY A 31 -5.57 14.52 -2.59
C GLY A 31 -4.63 14.04 -1.47
N SER A 32 -4.44 14.84 -0.42
CA SER A 32 -3.68 14.39 0.75
C SER A 32 -4.37 13.21 1.43
N LEU A 33 -3.58 12.22 1.87
CA LEU A 33 -4.07 11.07 2.65
C LEU A 33 -4.13 11.34 4.15
N GLU A 34 -3.63 12.48 4.62
CA GLU A 34 -3.45 12.72 6.06
C GLU A 34 -4.75 12.74 6.83
N GLY A 35 -5.78 13.43 6.33
CA GLY A 35 -7.08 13.46 7.02
C GLY A 35 -7.66 12.06 7.18
N ILE A 36 -7.47 11.20 6.18
CA ILE A 36 -7.91 9.81 6.21
C ILE A 36 -7.14 9.02 7.27
N VAL A 37 -5.81 9.17 7.30
CA VAL A 37 -4.94 8.48 8.26
C VAL A 37 -5.15 8.99 9.70
N LEU A 38 -5.29 10.30 9.89
CA LEU A 38 -5.57 10.93 11.19
C LEU A 38 -6.90 10.46 11.75
N ASN A 39 -7.96 10.48 10.94
CA ASN A 39 -9.27 9.99 11.35
C ASN A 39 -9.22 8.52 11.79
N PHE A 40 -8.47 7.67 11.07
CA PHE A 40 -8.25 6.28 11.46
C PHE A 40 -7.53 6.19 12.82
N ILE A 41 -6.42 6.90 12.99
CA ILE A 41 -5.66 6.88 14.25
C ILE A 41 -6.52 7.39 15.42
N GLN A 42 -7.17 8.54 15.27
CA GLN A 42 -8.01 9.16 16.29
C GLN A 42 -9.27 8.35 16.64
N SER A 43 -9.69 7.43 15.76
CA SER A 43 -10.80 6.52 16.05
C SER A 43 -10.45 5.47 17.12
N SER A 44 -9.16 5.25 17.39
CA SER A 44 -8.69 4.19 18.30
C SER A 44 -9.11 4.46 19.76
N ARG A 45 -9.48 3.40 20.46
CA ARG A 45 -9.96 3.36 21.84
C ARG A 45 -9.20 2.36 22.70
N GLU A 46 -8.79 1.24 22.11
CA GLU A 46 -8.06 0.18 22.84
C GLU A 46 -6.57 0.21 22.52
N PHE A 47 -6.22 0.19 21.23
CA PHE A 47 -4.84 0.15 20.79
C PHE A 47 -4.66 0.79 19.42
N ILE A 48 -3.44 1.26 19.13
CA ILE A 48 -3.01 1.62 17.78
C ILE A 48 -1.55 1.23 17.60
N TYR A 49 -1.34 0.29 16.68
CA TYR A 49 -0.02 -0.22 16.35
C TYR A 49 0.37 0.20 14.94
N ILE A 50 1.54 0.82 14.80
CA ILE A 50 2.03 1.33 13.51
C ILE A 50 3.37 0.69 13.20
N SER A 51 3.51 0.25 11.95
CA SER A 51 4.68 -0.41 11.43
C SER A 51 5.04 0.24 10.10
N ALA A 52 6.14 0.99 10.03
CA ALA A 52 6.58 1.67 8.81
C ALA A 52 8.04 2.11 8.90
N LEU A 53 8.70 2.23 7.74
CA LEU A 53 10.06 2.77 7.63
C LEU A 53 10.16 4.18 8.25
N HIS A 54 9.16 5.03 7.98
CA HIS A 54 9.09 6.38 8.53
C HIS A 54 7.73 6.65 9.17
N VAL A 55 7.78 7.07 10.43
CA VAL A 55 6.65 7.58 11.23
C VAL A 55 7.07 8.92 11.82
N ASP A 56 7.14 9.94 10.98
CA ASP A 56 7.68 11.27 11.32
C ASP A 56 6.74 12.43 10.98
N HIS A 57 5.50 12.13 10.56
CA HIS A 57 4.50 13.17 10.30
C HIS A 57 4.09 13.87 11.61
N PRO A 58 4.24 15.21 11.75
CA PRO A 58 3.98 15.93 13.00
C PRO A 58 2.59 15.67 13.59
N GLU A 59 1.53 15.87 12.80
CA GLU A 59 0.14 15.68 13.27
C GLU A 59 -0.17 14.22 13.65
N ILE A 60 0.52 13.26 13.02
CA ILE A 60 0.35 11.83 13.33
C ILE A 60 1.03 11.54 14.67
N ILE A 61 2.24 12.05 14.89
CA ILE A 61 2.94 11.93 16.17
C ILE A 61 2.11 12.56 17.29
N ASP A 62 1.55 13.75 17.07
CA ASP A 62 0.75 14.44 18.08
C ASP A 62 -0.54 13.66 18.40
N ALA A 63 -1.26 13.16 17.40
CA ALA A 63 -2.43 12.30 17.61
C ALA A 63 -2.07 11.02 18.40
N LEU A 64 -0.94 10.39 18.12
CA LEU A 64 -0.47 9.21 18.85
C LEU A 64 -0.10 9.53 20.31
N ARG A 65 0.48 10.72 20.58
CA ARG A 65 0.77 11.18 21.94
C ARG A 65 -0.51 11.44 22.73
N GLU A 66 -1.50 12.07 22.11
CA GLU A 66 -2.81 12.33 22.72
C GLU A 66 -3.52 11.03 23.09
N LEU A 67 -3.58 10.06 22.17
CA LEU A 67 -4.18 8.74 22.44
C LEU A 67 -3.46 8.01 23.58
N ARG A 68 -2.13 8.06 23.59
CA ARG A 68 -1.33 7.48 24.68
C ARG A 68 -1.65 8.14 26.02
N ALA A 69 -1.80 9.47 26.06
CA ALA A 69 -2.20 10.19 27.27
C ALA A 69 -3.62 9.84 27.73
N GLN A 70 -4.48 9.40 26.81
CA GLN A 70 -5.83 8.89 27.09
C GLN A 70 -5.85 7.41 27.51
N GLY A 71 -4.70 6.73 27.56
CA GLY A 71 -4.57 5.34 28.00
C GLY A 71 -4.69 4.29 26.89
N VAL A 72 -4.75 4.70 25.62
CA VAL A 72 -4.72 3.78 24.47
C VAL A 72 -3.33 3.12 24.39
N ASP A 73 -3.27 1.83 24.08
CA ASP A 73 -1.99 1.12 23.86
C ASP A 73 -1.38 1.51 22.52
N VAL A 74 -0.47 2.49 22.55
CA VAL A 74 0.21 3.04 21.37
C VAL A 74 1.61 2.45 21.23
N ARG A 75 1.88 1.77 20.11
CA ARG A 75 3.19 1.16 19.81
C ARG A 75 3.60 1.39 18.37
N VAL A 76 4.89 1.64 18.15
CA VAL A 76 5.44 1.93 16.81
C VAL A 76 6.69 1.10 16.53
N ILE A 77 6.74 0.40 15.41
CA ILE A 77 7.96 -0.23 14.86
C ILE A 77 8.41 0.59 13.65
N THR A 78 9.66 1.04 13.67
CA THR A 78 10.21 2.02 12.71
C THR A 78 11.73 1.96 12.69
N GLU A 79 12.37 2.36 11.59
CA GLU A 79 13.84 2.40 11.50
C GLU A 79 14.46 3.57 12.28
N LYS A 80 13.68 4.63 12.54
CA LYS A 80 14.14 5.79 13.31
C LYS A 80 13.31 5.94 14.57
N PRO A 81 13.93 6.14 15.75
CA PRO A 81 13.20 6.37 16.99
C PRO A 81 12.20 7.52 16.87
N VAL A 82 11.01 7.34 17.45
CA VAL A 82 9.98 8.38 17.53
C VAL A 82 9.88 8.84 18.98
N PHE A 83 10.31 10.08 19.24
CA PHE A 83 10.37 10.63 20.59
C PHE A 83 8.96 10.84 21.19
N GLY A 84 8.78 10.38 22.43
CA GLY A 84 7.51 10.51 23.17
C GLY A 84 6.51 9.37 22.94
N ILE A 85 6.82 8.42 22.06
CA ILE A 85 5.99 7.23 21.79
C ILE A 85 6.83 5.98 22.09
N LEU A 86 6.20 4.91 22.57
CA LEU A 86 6.88 3.61 22.68
C LEU A 86 7.24 3.13 21.28
N SER A 87 8.51 3.27 20.91
CA SER A 87 9.02 2.85 19.62
C SER A 87 10.12 1.81 19.76
N LYS A 88 10.10 0.82 18.88
CA LYS A 88 11.22 -0.11 18.69
C LYS A 88 11.85 0.14 17.33
N VAL A 89 13.18 0.22 17.35
CA VAL A 89 13.99 0.15 16.14
C VAL A 89 14.22 -1.32 15.86
N ASP A 90 13.83 -1.77 14.66
CA ASP A 90 14.13 -3.13 14.25
C ASP A 90 15.65 -3.27 14.07
N ALA A 91 16.22 -4.31 14.69
CA ALA A 91 17.65 -4.58 14.70
C ALA A 91 18.00 -5.83 13.87
N GLU A 92 17.04 -6.37 13.10
CA GLU A 92 17.28 -7.47 12.17
C GLU A 92 18.20 -7.07 11.00
N LYS A 93 18.75 -8.08 10.30
CA LYS A 93 19.70 -7.89 9.19
C LYS A 93 19.06 -7.26 7.92
N GLY A 94 17.73 -7.15 7.86
CA GLY A 94 16.96 -6.56 6.76
C GLY A 94 16.17 -5.34 7.23
N LEU A 95 15.83 -4.44 6.29
CA LEU A 95 15.04 -3.24 6.63
C LEU A 95 13.59 -3.63 6.93
N HIS A 96 13.03 -3.08 8.00
CA HIS A 96 11.62 -3.21 8.33
C HIS A 96 10.80 -2.23 7.48
N HIS A 97 10.19 -2.72 6.40
CA HIS A 97 9.64 -1.87 5.34
C HIS A 97 8.13 -2.06 5.09
N VAL A 98 7.44 -2.92 5.85
CA VAL A 98 5.97 -2.99 5.84
C VAL A 98 5.39 -1.64 6.27
N LYS A 99 4.27 -1.21 5.66
CA LYS A 99 3.61 0.06 5.97
C LYS A 99 2.15 -0.20 6.31
N PHE A 100 1.87 -0.31 7.61
CA PHE A 100 0.52 -0.45 8.10
C PHE A 100 0.29 0.24 9.45
N ALA A 101 -0.97 0.54 9.71
CA ALA A 101 -1.48 0.90 11.03
C ALA A 101 -2.70 0.03 11.33
N VAL A 102 -2.82 -0.48 12.55
CA VAL A 102 -3.93 -1.34 12.97
C VAL A 102 -4.47 -0.91 14.33
N ASN A 103 -5.80 -0.86 14.44
CA ASN A 103 -6.55 -0.68 15.68
C ASN A 103 -7.73 -1.66 15.72
N GLU A 104 -8.59 -1.56 16.72
CA GLU A 104 -9.77 -2.41 16.88
C GLU A 104 -10.84 -2.22 15.78
N HIS A 105 -10.73 -1.20 14.93
CA HIS A 105 -11.70 -0.89 13.88
C HIS A 105 -11.26 -1.33 12.48
N GLY A 106 -9.96 -1.51 12.25
CA GLY A 106 -9.47 -2.00 10.96
C GLY A 106 -7.96 -1.89 10.79
N VAL A 107 -7.54 -1.85 9.52
CA VAL A 107 -6.14 -1.77 9.11
C VAL A 107 -5.98 -0.77 7.97
N ILE A 108 -5.03 0.16 8.09
CA ILE A 108 -4.45 0.88 6.96
C ILE A 108 -3.24 0.09 6.48
N PHE A 109 -3.14 -0.17 5.18
CA PHE A 109 -1.99 -0.86 4.57
C PHE A 109 -1.72 -0.30 3.17
N GLY A 110 -0.46 -0.18 2.74
CA GLY A 110 -0.18 0.23 1.36
C GLY A 110 1.28 0.62 1.10
N SER A 111 1.48 1.56 0.17
CA SER A 111 2.81 1.99 -0.28
C SER A 111 3.35 3.19 0.51
N ALA A 112 2.49 3.90 1.26
CA ALA A 112 2.78 5.15 1.94
C ALA A 112 3.44 4.96 3.30
N ASN A 113 4.52 5.71 3.57
CA ASN A 113 5.00 5.90 4.94
C ASN A 113 4.14 6.96 5.66
N PHE A 114 4.16 6.97 6.99
CA PHE A 114 3.47 7.95 7.84
C PHE A 114 4.33 9.22 7.98
N SER A 115 4.66 9.83 6.84
CA SER A 115 5.46 11.04 6.70
C SER A 115 4.75 12.07 5.82
N VAL A 116 5.13 13.35 5.93
CA VAL A 116 4.61 14.42 5.05
C VAL A 116 4.84 14.05 3.58
N SER A 117 6.02 13.52 3.26
CA SER A 117 6.31 13.09 1.90
C SER A 117 5.46 11.90 1.45
N GLY A 118 5.23 10.94 2.34
CA GLY A 118 4.42 9.75 2.05
C GLY A 118 2.94 10.07 1.83
N LEU A 119 2.37 10.93 2.67
CA LEU A 119 0.93 11.20 2.72
C LEU A 119 0.49 12.41 1.86
N ARG A 120 1.38 13.36 1.54
CA ARG A 120 1.10 14.50 0.65
C ARG A 120 1.88 14.45 -0.66
N ASN A 121 3.21 14.40 -0.59
CA ASN A 121 4.04 14.87 -1.72
C ASN A 121 4.36 13.81 -2.76
N SER A 122 4.49 12.55 -2.36
CA SER A 122 4.82 11.42 -3.25
C SER A 122 3.55 10.75 -3.77
N LEU A 123 3.63 10.06 -4.91
CA LEU A 123 2.55 9.22 -5.42
C LEU A 123 2.51 7.92 -4.63
N ASN A 124 1.46 7.72 -3.84
CA ASN A 124 1.26 6.55 -2.99
C ASN A 124 -0.22 6.17 -2.94
N ASP A 125 -0.46 4.94 -2.53
CA ASP A 125 -1.78 4.40 -2.22
C ASP A 125 -1.82 3.87 -0.79
N ILE A 126 -3.02 3.95 -0.20
CA ILE A 126 -3.39 3.23 1.02
C ILE A 126 -4.71 2.48 0.78
N LEU A 127 -4.79 1.30 1.36
CA LEU A 127 -5.99 0.49 1.47
C LEU A 127 -6.47 0.51 2.92
N ILE A 128 -7.79 0.60 3.11
CA ILE A 128 -8.42 0.49 4.42
C ILE A 128 -9.25 -0.78 4.47
N PHE A 129 -8.80 -1.71 5.30
CA PHE A 129 -9.48 -2.96 5.61
C PHE A 129 -10.34 -2.77 6.86
N ASN A 130 -11.47 -3.48 6.89
CA ASN A 130 -12.38 -3.46 8.03
C ASN A 130 -11.82 -4.25 9.23
N GLN A 131 -12.57 -4.24 10.33
CA GLN A 131 -12.24 -4.89 11.59
C GLN A 131 -11.89 -6.39 11.47
N SER A 132 -12.38 -7.13 10.47
CA SER A 132 -12.06 -8.57 10.34
C SER A 132 -10.58 -8.84 10.02
N TYR A 133 -9.83 -7.79 9.67
CA TYR A 133 -8.39 -7.83 9.45
C TYR A 133 -7.58 -7.36 10.66
N SER A 134 -8.21 -6.76 11.68
CA SER A 134 -7.48 -6.20 12.82
C SER A 134 -6.68 -7.26 13.58
N GLU A 135 -7.27 -8.41 13.89
CA GLU A 135 -6.61 -9.41 14.74
C GLU A 135 -5.36 -10.02 14.08
N ARG A 136 -5.41 -10.30 12.76
CA ARG A 136 -4.25 -10.87 12.06
C ARG A 136 -3.07 -9.89 11.98
N PHE A 137 -3.34 -8.60 11.79
CA PHE A 137 -2.30 -7.56 11.78
C PHE A 137 -1.81 -7.22 13.19
N LYS A 138 -2.69 -7.24 14.19
CA LYS A 138 -2.34 -7.10 15.60
C LYS A 138 -1.40 -8.23 16.03
N THR A 139 -1.75 -9.47 15.71
CA THR A 139 -0.92 -10.65 15.99
C THR A 139 0.44 -10.56 15.29
N PHE A 140 0.45 -10.21 13.99
CA PHE A 140 1.70 -9.99 13.25
C PHE A 140 2.59 -8.94 13.94
N PHE A 141 2.02 -7.79 14.27
CA PHE A 141 2.74 -6.72 14.97
C PHE A 141 3.29 -7.18 16.31
N LEU A 142 2.47 -7.85 17.13
CA LEU A 142 2.85 -8.29 18.47
C LEU A 142 3.91 -9.40 18.45
N ASN A 143 3.94 -10.25 17.41
CA ASN A 143 5.02 -11.23 17.24
C ASN A 143 6.37 -10.55 16.98
N ILE A 144 6.42 -9.54 16.12
CA ILE A 144 7.63 -8.75 15.91
C ILE A 144 7.97 -7.98 17.20
N TRP A 145 6.98 -7.32 17.80
CA TRP A 145 7.18 -6.51 18.99
C TRP A 145 7.70 -7.31 20.19
N ASN A 146 7.09 -8.45 20.51
CA ASN A 146 7.43 -9.22 21.71
C ASN A 146 8.59 -10.20 21.49
N HIS A 147 8.72 -10.73 20.28
CA HIS A 147 9.61 -11.87 20.00
C HIS A 147 10.61 -11.63 18.88
N GLY A 148 10.55 -10.48 18.19
CA GLY A 148 11.35 -10.25 16.99
C GLY A 148 11.10 -11.30 15.92
N LYS A 149 9.84 -11.75 15.78
CA LYS A 149 9.48 -12.84 14.87
C LYS A 149 8.46 -12.39 13.83
N ILE A 150 8.85 -12.49 12.57
CA ILE A 150 7.96 -12.32 11.42
C ILE A 150 7.08 -13.58 11.31
N THR A 151 5.79 -13.39 11.05
CA THR A 151 4.80 -14.47 10.94
C THR A 151 3.91 -14.29 9.71
N GLU A 152 3.21 -15.34 9.30
CA GLU A 152 2.27 -15.27 8.19
C GLU A 152 1.08 -14.35 8.53
N VAL A 153 0.55 -13.68 7.51
CA VAL A 153 -0.69 -12.89 7.62
C VAL A 153 -1.68 -13.40 6.59
N GLN A 154 -2.74 -14.07 7.05
CA GLN A 154 -3.73 -14.66 6.16
C GLN A 154 -4.26 -13.62 5.15
N GLY A 155 -4.19 -13.95 3.85
CA GLY A 155 -4.62 -13.07 2.76
C GLY A 155 -3.52 -12.15 2.21
N PHE A 156 -2.31 -12.21 2.76
CA PHE A 156 -1.14 -11.46 2.36
C PHE A 156 0.04 -12.39 2.17
N THR A 157 1.08 -11.89 1.49
CA THR A 157 2.36 -12.59 1.31
C THR A 157 3.47 -11.72 1.89
N VAL A 158 4.30 -12.28 2.76
CA VAL A 158 5.25 -11.55 3.60
C VAL A 158 6.69 -11.96 3.27
N SER A 159 7.53 -11.04 2.80
CA SER A 159 8.99 -11.29 2.68
C SER A 159 9.66 -11.07 4.03
N PRO A 160 10.75 -11.79 4.37
CA PRO A 160 11.35 -12.89 3.59
C PRO A 160 10.74 -14.27 3.92
N LEU A 161 9.63 -14.31 4.67
CA LEU A 161 9.02 -15.56 5.16
C LEU A 161 8.44 -16.41 4.03
N ASP A 162 7.67 -15.78 3.15
CA ASP A 162 7.03 -16.36 1.99
C ASP A 162 7.89 -16.17 0.73
N ASN A 163 7.68 -17.03 -0.27
CA ASN A 163 8.27 -16.84 -1.59
C ASN A 163 7.48 -15.80 -2.41
N VAL A 164 7.65 -14.52 -2.03
CA VAL A 164 6.98 -13.36 -2.64
C VAL A 164 7.31 -13.24 -4.14
N GLU A 165 8.57 -13.42 -4.51
CA GLU A 165 9.01 -13.36 -5.91
C GLU A 165 8.26 -14.39 -6.77
N ASN A 166 8.26 -15.66 -6.38
CA ASN A 166 7.54 -16.70 -7.13
C ASN A 166 6.03 -16.43 -7.18
N HIS A 167 5.44 -15.85 -6.13
CA HIS A 167 4.04 -15.44 -6.17
C HIS A 167 3.78 -14.37 -7.23
N VAL A 168 4.62 -13.34 -7.30
CA VAL A 168 4.57 -12.32 -8.35
C VAL A 168 4.76 -12.94 -9.73
N LEU A 169 5.77 -13.80 -9.91
CA LEU A 169 6.06 -14.46 -11.19
C LEU A 169 4.90 -15.31 -11.67
N ARG A 170 4.24 -16.08 -10.78
CA ARG A 170 3.03 -16.84 -11.15
C ARG A 170 1.91 -15.94 -11.66
N VAL A 171 1.66 -14.80 -11.02
CA VAL A 171 0.65 -13.84 -11.48
C VAL A 171 1.02 -13.30 -12.85
N LEU A 172 2.27 -12.88 -13.04
CA LEU A 172 2.77 -12.40 -14.34
C LEU A 172 2.63 -13.46 -15.42
N GLN A 173 3.07 -14.69 -15.16
CA GLN A 173 2.97 -15.82 -16.08
C GLN A 173 1.52 -16.18 -16.42
N SER A 174 0.59 -16.00 -15.48
CA SER A 174 -0.85 -16.25 -15.67
C SER A 174 -1.55 -15.20 -16.53
N ALA A 175 -0.99 -13.99 -16.67
CA ALA A 175 -1.56 -12.93 -17.50
C ALA A 175 -1.67 -13.36 -18.98
N ARG A 176 -2.78 -12.97 -19.62
CA ARG A 176 -3.11 -13.30 -21.01
C ARG A 176 -3.38 -12.07 -21.88
N LYS A 177 -3.76 -10.93 -21.30
CA LYS A 177 -4.13 -9.74 -22.08
C LYS A 177 -3.18 -8.56 -21.87
N ARG A 178 -2.90 -8.22 -20.62
CA ARG A 178 -2.11 -7.04 -20.28
C ARG A 178 -1.33 -7.22 -18.98
N VAL A 179 -0.23 -6.49 -18.86
CA VAL A 179 0.49 -6.32 -17.60
C VAL A 179 0.89 -4.87 -17.47
N TRP A 180 0.25 -4.15 -16.56
CA TRP A 180 0.54 -2.75 -16.28
C TRP A 180 1.23 -2.64 -14.93
N VAL A 181 2.40 -2.02 -14.91
CA VAL A 181 3.28 -1.98 -13.74
C VAL A 181 3.48 -0.53 -13.32
N CYS A 182 3.22 -0.23 -12.06
CA CYS A 182 3.57 1.05 -11.44
C CYS A 182 4.46 0.73 -10.24
N MET A 183 5.78 0.89 -10.39
CA MET A 183 6.74 0.37 -9.43
C MET A 183 7.88 1.35 -9.18
N TYR A 184 7.99 1.81 -7.93
CA TYR A 184 9.08 2.70 -7.50
C TYR A 184 10.45 2.10 -7.83
N ALA A 185 10.69 0.87 -7.37
CA ALA A 185 11.91 0.13 -7.65
C ALA A 185 11.61 -1.21 -8.29
N LEU A 186 11.97 -1.31 -9.57
CA LEU A 186 11.84 -2.48 -10.41
C LEU A 186 13.23 -2.86 -10.90
N THR A 187 13.93 -3.72 -10.15
CA THR A 187 15.29 -4.18 -10.54
C THR A 187 15.49 -5.67 -10.50
N ASP A 188 14.43 -6.41 -10.15
CA ASP A 188 14.46 -7.86 -10.17
C ASP A 188 14.56 -8.43 -11.59
N GLN A 189 15.49 -9.38 -11.79
CA GLN A 189 15.82 -9.89 -13.12
C GLN A 189 14.76 -10.85 -13.65
N GLU A 190 14.18 -11.71 -12.80
CA GLU A 190 13.17 -12.68 -13.22
C GLU A 190 11.86 -11.98 -13.58
N VAL A 191 11.46 -10.98 -12.80
CA VAL A 191 10.31 -10.12 -13.10
C VAL A 191 10.53 -9.39 -14.42
N MET A 192 11.71 -8.77 -14.62
CA MET A 192 12.01 -8.09 -15.88
C MET A 192 11.99 -9.02 -17.09
N ALA A 193 12.60 -10.20 -16.97
CA ALA A 193 12.61 -11.21 -18.03
C ALA A 193 11.19 -11.68 -18.35
N THR A 194 10.36 -11.91 -17.32
CA THR A 194 8.96 -12.32 -17.49
C THR A 194 8.14 -11.24 -18.17
N LEU A 195 8.29 -9.97 -17.79
CA LEU A 195 7.59 -8.85 -18.44
C LEU A 195 7.95 -8.73 -19.92
N LYS A 196 9.24 -8.86 -20.26
CA LYS A 196 9.69 -8.85 -21.66
C LYS A 196 9.19 -10.04 -22.45
N PHE A 197 9.16 -11.22 -21.84
CA PHE A 197 8.59 -12.40 -22.46
C PHE A 197 7.09 -12.21 -22.75
N LYS A 198 6.35 -11.57 -21.84
CA LYS A 198 4.95 -11.22 -22.09
C LYS A 198 4.78 -10.20 -23.21
N GLU A 199 5.66 -9.21 -23.27
CA GLU A 199 5.69 -8.24 -24.37
C GLU A 199 5.97 -8.91 -25.72
N SER A 200 6.92 -9.87 -25.78
CA SER A 200 7.21 -10.62 -27.01
C SER A 200 6.09 -11.59 -27.42
N GLN A 201 5.25 -12.02 -26.48
CA GLN A 201 4.00 -12.73 -26.73
C GLN A 201 2.86 -11.83 -27.24
N GLY A 202 3.09 -10.51 -27.37
CA GLY A 202 2.13 -9.54 -27.88
C GLY A 202 1.16 -8.98 -26.84
N LEU A 203 1.38 -9.23 -25.54
CA LEU A 203 0.55 -8.61 -24.49
C LEU A 203 0.82 -7.12 -24.38
N ASP A 204 -0.18 -6.35 -23.94
CA ASP A 204 0.00 -4.93 -23.62
C ASP A 204 0.74 -4.78 -22.29
N VAL A 205 2.08 -4.74 -22.37
CA VAL A 205 2.96 -4.51 -21.23
C VAL A 205 3.31 -3.03 -21.16
N ARG A 206 2.99 -2.37 -20.04
CA ARG A 206 3.27 -0.94 -19.81
C ARG A 206 3.91 -0.76 -18.45
N VAL A 207 4.97 0.03 -18.37
CA VAL A 207 5.71 0.24 -17.12
C VAL A 207 5.82 1.72 -16.81
N ILE A 208 5.39 2.10 -15.60
CA ILE A 208 5.57 3.41 -14.99
C ILE A 208 6.54 3.26 -13.82
N THR A 209 7.62 4.04 -13.83
CA THR A 209 8.63 4.06 -12.76
C THR A 209 9.12 5.47 -12.47
N ASP A 210 9.94 5.64 -11.42
CA ASP A 210 10.47 6.93 -11.00
C ASP A 210 11.70 7.35 -11.83
N ARG A 211 11.98 8.67 -11.85
CA ARG A 211 13.14 9.27 -12.51
C ARG A 211 14.49 8.63 -12.18
N TRP A 212 14.68 8.12 -10.96
CA TRP A 212 15.95 7.49 -10.62
C TRP A 212 16.24 6.24 -11.46
N PHE A 213 15.20 5.57 -11.99
CA PHE A 213 15.33 4.36 -12.78
C PHE A 213 16.24 4.56 -14.02
N LYS A 214 16.31 5.78 -14.56
CA LYS A 214 17.24 6.15 -15.66
C LYS A 214 18.73 5.89 -15.32
N ARG A 215 19.07 5.83 -14.04
CA ARG A 215 20.42 5.56 -13.53
C ARG A 215 20.63 4.07 -13.19
N SER A 216 19.58 3.26 -13.28
CA SER A 216 19.66 1.83 -13.01
C SER A 216 20.46 1.10 -14.10
N PRO A 217 21.36 0.16 -13.76
CA PRO A 217 22.13 -0.61 -14.75
C PRO A 217 21.27 -1.35 -15.78
N ILE A 218 20.03 -1.66 -15.40
CA ILE A 218 19.05 -2.38 -16.24
C ILE A 218 18.20 -1.44 -17.12
N TYR A 219 18.33 -0.13 -17.00
CA TYR A 219 17.60 0.84 -17.83
C TYR A 219 17.84 0.62 -19.33
N LYS A 220 19.06 0.24 -19.71
CA LYS A 220 19.44 -0.10 -21.09
C LYS A 220 18.65 -1.28 -21.67
N PHE A 221 18.12 -2.13 -20.80
CA PHE A 221 17.24 -3.24 -21.16
C PHE A 221 15.77 -2.82 -21.08
N GLY A 222 15.43 -1.54 -21.25
CA GLY A 222 14.08 -1.01 -21.04
C GLY A 222 12.94 -1.72 -21.80
N PHE A 223 11.72 -1.28 -21.50
CA PHE A 223 10.48 -1.75 -22.10
C PHE A 223 10.11 -0.91 -23.31
N SER A 224 9.38 -1.47 -24.29
CA SER A 224 8.91 -0.68 -25.43
C SER A 224 7.95 0.43 -25.00
N LYS A 225 7.12 0.15 -23.98
CA LYS A 225 6.20 1.10 -23.35
C LYS A 225 6.65 1.38 -21.92
N LEU A 226 7.64 2.27 -21.78
CA LEU A 226 8.14 2.78 -20.51
C LEU A 226 7.82 4.26 -20.32
N LYS A 227 7.25 4.62 -19.17
CA LYS A 227 7.05 5.99 -18.73
C LYS A 227 7.81 6.27 -17.44
N ILE A 228 8.55 7.38 -17.45
CA ILE A 228 9.30 7.87 -16.30
C ILE A 228 8.57 9.07 -15.71
N ILE A 229 8.19 8.97 -14.43
CA ILE A 229 7.58 10.08 -13.69
C ILE A 229 8.68 10.91 -13.04
N SER A 230 8.63 12.24 -13.23
CA SER A 230 9.64 13.17 -12.74
C SER A 230 9.10 14.39 -11.97
N PHE A 231 7.80 14.67 -12.02
CA PHE A 231 7.18 15.83 -11.35
C PHE A 231 6.93 15.60 -9.85
N ARG A 232 6.75 14.34 -9.43
CA ARG A 232 6.63 13.88 -8.04
C ARG A 232 7.39 12.56 -7.89
N LEU A 233 7.75 12.19 -6.67
CA LEU A 233 8.32 10.87 -6.40
C LEU A 233 7.26 9.80 -6.68
N MET A 234 7.49 8.90 -7.63
CA MET A 234 6.54 7.84 -7.96
C MET A 234 6.77 6.65 -7.02
N HIS A 235 6.00 6.57 -5.94
CA HIS A 235 6.23 5.61 -4.86
C HIS A 235 5.18 4.49 -4.79
N HIS A 236 4.31 4.39 -5.80
CA HIS A 236 3.42 3.23 -5.99
C HIS A 236 4.20 1.95 -6.22
N LYS A 237 3.59 0.83 -5.82
CA LYS A 237 4.15 -0.52 -5.93
C LYS A 237 3.03 -1.50 -6.26
N PHE A 238 2.49 -1.39 -7.46
CA PHE A 238 1.42 -2.26 -7.91
C PHE A 238 1.63 -2.82 -9.32
N ILE A 239 1.05 -4.00 -9.54
CA ILE A 239 0.90 -4.63 -10.86
C ILE A 239 -0.59 -4.89 -11.09
N LEU A 240 -1.05 -4.59 -12.30
CA LEU A 240 -2.41 -4.81 -12.75
C LEU A 240 -2.42 -5.64 -14.03
N THR A 241 -2.99 -6.83 -13.95
CA THR A 241 -3.34 -7.67 -15.11
C THR A 241 -4.81 -7.45 -15.48
N GLU A 242 -5.37 -8.27 -16.38
CA GLU A 242 -6.80 -8.21 -16.70
C GLU A 242 -7.74 -8.57 -15.53
N ASP A 243 -7.30 -9.38 -14.56
CA ASP A 243 -8.17 -9.90 -13.50
C ASP A 243 -7.54 -9.85 -12.09
N THR A 244 -6.25 -9.49 -12.00
CA THR A 244 -5.48 -9.52 -10.75
C THR A 244 -4.74 -8.21 -10.52
N LEU A 245 -4.87 -7.69 -9.30
CA LEU A 245 -4.07 -6.63 -8.71
C LEU A 245 -3.08 -7.22 -7.70
N LEU A 246 -1.82 -6.80 -7.77
CA LEU A 246 -0.84 -6.90 -6.70
C LEU A 246 -0.51 -5.50 -6.21
N THR A 247 -0.52 -5.26 -4.90
CA THR A 247 -0.09 -3.98 -4.30
C THR A 247 0.46 -4.19 -2.90
N GLY A 248 1.24 -3.24 -2.38
CA GLY A 248 1.74 -3.30 -1.01
C GLY A 248 2.98 -2.45 -0.78
N SER A 249 3.81 -2.89 0.16
CA SER A 249 5.04 -2.18 0.53
C SER A 249 6.26 -2.59 -0.30
N THR A 250 6.19 -3.78 -0.92
CA THR A 250 7.31 -4.47 -1.59
C THR A 250 7.82 -3.76 -2.83
N ASN A 251 9.09 -3.36 -2.80
CA ASN A 251 9.85 -3.04 -4.01
C ASN A 251 10.25 -4.32 -4.74
N TYR A 252 10.21 -4.34 -6.07
CA TYR A 252 10.49 -5.55 -6.87
C TYR A 252 11.99 -5.59 -7.19
N THR A 253 12.76 -5.90 -6.15
CA THR A 253 14.22 -5.97 -6.13
C THR A 253 14.63 -7.17 -5.28
N GLU A 254 15.87 -7.63 -5.45
CA GLU A 254 16.48 -8.69 -4.64
C GLU A 254 16.23 -8.48 -3.12
N SER A 255 16.52 -7.28 -2.61
CA SER A 255 16.29 -6.99 -1.19
C SER A 255 14.81 -6.96 -0.82
N GLY A 256 13.94 -6.47 -1.69
CA GLY A 256 12.50 -6.41 -1.42
C GLY A 256 11.83 -7.79 -1.38
N PHE A 257 12.31 -8.75 -2.17
CA PHE A 257 11.76 -10.11 -2.19
C PHE A 257 12.38 -11.06 -1.17
N HIS A 258 13.65 -10.86 -0.79
CA HIS A 258 14.39 -11.87 -0.02
C HIS A 258 15.03 -11.39 1.28
N ARG A 259 15.01 -10.08 1.58
CA ARG A 259 15.73 -9.53 2.76
C ARG A 259 14.87 -8.64 3.64
N ASN A 260 14.14 -7.71 3.03
CA ASN A 260 13.34 -6.74 3.75
C ASN A 260 12.05 -7.38 4.24
N VAL A 261 11.59 -6.92 5.40
CA VAL A 261 10.25 -7.24 5.88
C VAL A 261 9.26 -6.43 5.07
N GLU A 262 8.60 -7.08 4.12
CA GLU A 262 7.68 -6.46 3.16
C GLU A 262 6.41 -7.28 3.09
N MET A 263 5.31 -6.65 2.68
CA MET A 263 4.04 -7.35 2.55
C MET A 263 3.35 -6.97 1.24
N LEU A 264 2.73 -7.97 0.61
CA LEU A 264 2.00 -7.87 -0.62
C LEU A 264 0.55 -8.34 -0.42
N TYR A 265 -0.39 -7.58 -0.97
CA TYR A 265 -1.80 -7.92 -1.07
C TYR A 265 -2.15 -8.27 -2.52
N THR A 266 -2.86 -9.38 -2.69
CA THR A 266 -3.37 -9.83 -3.99
C THR A 266 -4.89 -9.71 -4.00
N SER A 267 -5.45 -9.09 -5.03
CA SER A 267 -6.90 -8.94 -5.16
C SER A 267 -7.38 -9.24 -6.56
N LYS A 268 -8.51 -9.94 -6.65
CA LYS A 268 -9.31 -10.10 -7.87
C LYS A 268 -10.61 -9.28 -7.84
N ASN A 269 -10.75 -8.36 -6.88
CA ASN A 269 -11.96 -7.55 -6.75
C ASN A 269 -12.07 -6.55 -7.93
N PRO A 270 -13.09 -6.68 -8.81
CA PRO A 270 -13.21 -5.83 -9.99
C PRO A 270 -13.32 -4.33 -9.67
N TRP A 271 -13.90 -3.98 -8.53
CA TRP A 271 -13.97 -2.59 -8.08
C TRP A 271 -12.58 -2.03 -7.80
N LEU A 272 -11.73 -2.80 -7.11
CA LEU A 272 -10.37 -2.39 -6.78
C LEU A 272 -9.51 -2.31 -8.04
N LEU A 273 -9.62 -3.31 -8.94
CA LEU A 273 -8.96 -3.27 -10.24
C LEU A 273 -9.30 -1.99 -11.01
N LYS A 274 -10.59 -1.60 -11.10
CA LYS A 274 -11.01 -0.36 -11.79
C LYS A 274 -10.42 0.90 -11.15
N LYS A 275 -10.28 0.94 -9.83
CA LYS A 275 -9.67 2.08 -9.13
C LYS A 275 -8.19 2.24 -9.49
N TYR A 276 -7.42 1.15 -9.43
CA TYR A 276 -6.00 1.18 -9.83
C TYR A 276 -5.82 1.42 -11.33
N GLU A 277 -6.73 0.90 -12.17
CA GLU A 277 -6.72 1.13 -13.62
C GLU A 277 -6.85 2.62 -13.95
N LYS A 278 -7.81 3.31 -13.30
CA LYS A 278 -7.98 4.76 -13.44
C LYS A 278 -6.69 5.53 -13.10
N ILE A 279 -6.06 5.18 -11.98
CA ILE A 279 -4.82 5.84 -11.53
C ILE A 279 -3.69 5.56 -12.51
N PHE A 280 -3.56 4.33 -12.99
CA PHE A 280 -2.57 3.97 -13.99
C PHE A 280 -2.76 4.79 -15.27
N GLU A 281 -3.99 4.87 -15.79
CA GLU A 281 -4.30 5.62 -17.02
C GLU A 281 -4.01 7.12 -16.87
N ILE A 282 -4.36 7.76 -15.75
CA ILE A 282 -4.01 9.18 -15.50
C ILE A 282 -2.49 9.38 -15.54
N LEU A 283 -1.75 8.51 -14.86
CA LEU A 283 -0.29 8.58 -14.88
C LEU A 283 0.26 8.30 -16.28
N TRP A 284 -0.37 7.40 -17.04
CA TRP A 284 0.05 6.98 -18.37
C TRP A 284 -0.21 8.03 -19.45
N SER A 285 -1.38 8.68 -19.47
CA SER A 285 -1.73 9.74 -20.43
C SER A 285 -0.85 10.97 -20.25
N GLY A 286 -0.31 11.17 -19.05
CA GLY A 286 0.23 12.47 -18.65
C GLY A 286 -0.93 13.28 -18.12
N TYR A 287 -0.66 14.01 -17.04
CA TYR A 287 -1.63 14.90 -16.40
C TYR A 287 -2.36 15.78 -17.42
#